data_AF-A0A849QPS9-F1
#
_entry.id   AF-A0A849QPS9-F1
#
_cell.length_a   1.000
_cell.length_b   1.000
_cell.length_c   1.000
_cell.angle_alpha   90.00
_cell.angle_beta   90.00
_cell.angle_gamma   90.00
#
_symmetry.space_group_name_H-M   'P 1'
#
loop_
_entity.id
_entity.type
_entity.pdbx_description
1 polymer ?
#
loop_
_entity_poly.entity_id
_entity_poly.type
_entity_poly.pdbx_seq_one_letter_code
_entity_poly.pdbx_strand_id
1 'polypeptide(L)'
;MEKISIIDVCERIIELEKQNRDERSKPGLYVRESMSLLADCRDYCVFCVFDALRMSVEEVEDLVGDLIECRNMCSEWEHDIYGGFFFALAKLLSLEHKDKVQDFSSTDRKAFEERWAKTRSELGL
;
A
#
# COMPACT_ATOMS: atom_id res chain seq x y z
N MET A 1 -5.32 -18.84 2.51
CA MET A 1 -3.94 -18.35 2.67
C MET A 1 -3.63 -18.35 4.16
N GLU A 2 -2.45 -18.77 4.59
CA GLU A 2 -2.05 -18.59 6.00
C GLU A 2 -1.98 -17.09 6.30
N LYS A 3 -2.62 -16.64 7.38
CA LYS A 3 -2.72 -15.20 7.69
C LYS A 3 -1.47 -14.77 8.45
N ILE A 4 -0.61 -14.05 7.76
CA ILE A 4 0.57 -13.37 8.29
C ILE A 4 0.21 -11.89 8.52
N SER A 5 0.76 -11.29 9.58
CA SER A 5 0.59 -9.85 9.83
C SER A 5 1.14 -9.02 8.66
N ILE A 6 0.39 -8.02 8.19
CA ILE A 6 0.89 -7.11 7.16
C ILE A 6 2.05 -6.25 7.68
N ILE A 7 2.09 -5.96 8.98
CA ILE A 7 3.21 -5.26 9.61
C ILE A 7 4.49 -6.08 9.45
N ASP A 8 4.46 -7.37 9.77
CA ASP A 8 5.62 -8.25 9.63
C ASP A 8 6.09 -8.33 8.17
N VAL A 9 5.14 -8.38 7.23
CA VAL A 9 5.46 -8.38 5.78
C VAL A 9 6.07 -7.03 5.36
N CYS A 10 5.60 -5.91 5.90
CA CYS A 10 6.18 -4.58 5.67
C CYS A 10 7.63 -4.51 6.16
N GLU A 11 7.92 -5.01 7.35
CA GLU A 11 9.30 -5.09 7.86
C GLU A 11 10.20 -5.88 6.91
N ARG A 12 9.73 -7.03 6.40
CA ARG A 12 10.47 -7.82 5.41
C ARG A 12 10.68 -7.07 4.10
N ILE A 13 9.69 -6.32 3.63
CA ILE A 13 9.85 -5.47 2.43
C ILE A 13 10.96 -4.45 2.65
N ILE A 14 10.97 -3.76 3.80
CA ILE A 14 11.99 -2.76 4.13
C ILE A 14 13.39 -3.41 4.20
N GLU A 15 13.51 -4.56 4.86
CA GLU A 15 14.77 -5.32 4.95
C GLU A 15 15.31 -5.75 3.58
N LEU A 16 14.46 -6.36 2.75
CA LEU A 16 14.84 -6.83 1.41
C LEU A 16 15.25 -5.66 0.49
N GLU A 17 14.59 -4.51 0.61
CA GLU A 17 14.97 -3.30 -0.14
C GLU A 17 16.32 -2.73 0.29
N LYS A 18 16.60 -2.70 1.60
CA LYS A 18 17.93 -2.30 2.12
C LYS A 18 19.01 -3.23 1.57
N GLN A 19 18.80 -4.54 1.65
CA GLN A 19 19.71 -5.55 1.09
C GLN A 19 19.93 -5.32 -0.41
N ASN A 20 18.86 -5.11 -1.18
CA ASN A 20 18.96 -4.84 -2.62
C ASN A 20 19.69 -3.55 -2.95
N ARG A 21 19.52 -2.49 -2.16
CA ARG A 21 20.25 -1.23 -2.35
C ARG A 21 21.75 -1.44 -2.16
N ASP A 22 22.14 -2.18 -1.13
CA ASP A 22 23.55 -2.44 -0.82
C ASP A 22 24.19 -3.36 -1.88
N GLU A 23 23.45 -4.37 -2.37
CA GLU A 23 23.92 -5.34 -3.36
C GLU A 23 23.89 -4.85 -4.81
N ARG A 24 23.19 -3.75 -5.13
CA ARG A 24 23.23 -3.11 -6.47
C ARG A 24 24.65 -2.67 -6.89
N SER A 25 25.59 -2.62 -5.94
CA SER A 25 27.02 -2.41 -6.21
C SER A 25 27.73 -3.65 -6.80
N LYS A 26 27.15 -4.86 -6.72
CA LYS A 26 27.65 -6.13 -7.28
C LYS A 26 26.47 -7.07 -7.67
N PRO A 27 25.89 -6.92 -8.88
CA PRO A 27 24.74 -7.74 -9.28
C PRO A 27 25.10 -9.22 -9.41
N GLY A 28 24.53 -10.07 -8.54
CA GLY A 28 24.67 -11.53 -8.52
C GLY A 28 23.31 -12.26 -8.50
N LEU A 29 23.32 -13.60 -8.34
CA LEU A 29 22.10 -14.43 -8.25
C LEU A 29 21.18 -14.01 -7.07
N TYR A 30 21.78 -13.58 -5.96
CA TYR A 30 21.08 -13.15 -4.74
C TYR A 30 20.10 -11.98 -4.97
N VAL A 31 20.46 -11.02 -5.84
CA VAL A 31 19.60 -9.87 -6.20
C VAL A 31 18.34 -10.32 -6.97
N ARG A 32 18.35 -11.47 -7.66
CA ARG A 32 17.16 -11.97 -8.36
C ARG A 32 16.17 -12.63 -7.39
N GLU A 33 16.68 -13.40 -6.43
CA GLU A 33 15.84 -14.09 -5.44
C GLU A 33 15.17 -13.09 -4.49
N SER A 34 15.92 -12.10 -4.00
CA SER A 34 15.39 -11.02 -3.15
C SER A 34 14.31 -10.18 -3.87
N MET A 35 14.48 -9.90 -5.16
CA MET A 35 13.48 -9.18 -5.97
C MET A 35 12.20 -10.01 -6.18
N SER A 36 12.31 -11.33 -6.29
CA SER A 36 11.16 -12.23 -6.33
C SER A 36 10.41 -12.18 -4.99
N LEU A 37 11.13 -12.30 -3.87
CA LEU A 37 10.53 -12.23 -2.53
C LEU A 37 9.82 -10.88 -2.30
N LEU A 38 10.41 -9.77 -2.74
CA LEU A 38 9.74 -8.46 -2.70
C LEU A 38 8.46 -8.40 -3.52
N ALA A 39 8.42 -9.07 -4.69
CA ALA A 39 7.19 -9.16 -5.46
C ALA A 39 6.12 -9.95 -4.69
N ASP A 40 6.48 -11.12 -4.17
CA ASP A 40 5.54 -11.97 -3.44
C ASP A 40 5.01 -11.29 -2.16
N CYS A 41 5.85 -10.57 -1.42
CA CYS A 41 5.42 -9.78 -0.26
C CYS A 41 4.42 -8.68 -0.63
N ARG A 42 4.62 -7.99 -1.77
CA ARG A 42 3.68 -6.97 -2.25
C ARG A 42 2.36 -7.60 -2.70
N ASP A 43 2.43 -8.71 -3.42
CA ASP A 43 1.26 -9.44 -3.89
C ASP A 43 0.43 -9.94 -2.70
N TYR A 44 1.08 -10.43 -1.64
CA TYR A 44 0.42 -10.79 -0.39
C TYR A 44 -0.42 -9.63 0.18
N CYS A 45 0.16 -8.44 0.33
CA CYS A 45 -0.55 -7.26 0.82
C CYS A 45 -1.74 -6.88 -0.08
N VAL A 46 -1.57 -6.97 -1.40
CA VAL A 46 -2.65 -6.72 -2.38
C VAL A 46 -3.78 -7.73 -2.22
N PHE A 47 -3.47 -9.03 -2.06
CA PHE A 47 -4.50 -10.05 -1.87
C PHE A 47 -5.22 -9.91 -0.53
N CYS A 48 -4.52 -9.53 0.55
CA CYS A 48 -5.18 -9.19 1.82
C CYS A 48 -6.19 -8.06 1.65
N VAL A 49 -5.84 -7.01 0.91
CA VAL A 49 -6.76 -5.89 0.61
C VAL A 49 -7.94 -6.36 -0.24
N PHE A 50 -7.71 -7.16 -1.28
CA PHE A 50 -8.79 -7.69 -2.11
C PHE A 50 -9.75 -8.61 -1.36
N ASP A 51 -9.24 -9.41 -0.43
CA ASP A 51 -10.08 -10.23 0.44
C ASP A 51 -10.90 -9.36 1.39
N ALA A 52 -10.29 -8.31 1.95
CA ALA A 52 -10.94 -7.36 2.84
C ALA A 52 -12.05 -6.52 2.18
N LEU A 53 -12.03 -6.33 0.86
CA LEU A 53 -13.16 -5.71 0.15
C LEU A 53 -14.49 -6.49 0.33
N ARG A 54 -14.43 -7.76 0.74
CA ARG A 54 -15.61 -8.62 0.97
C ARG A 54 -15.92 -8.84 2.46
N MET A 55 -15.12 -8.26 3.36
CA MET A 55 -15.21 -8.47 4.81
C MET A 55 -16.13 -7.45 5.48
N SER A 56 -16.35 -7.62 6.79
CA SER A 56 -17.08 -6.66 7.61
C SER A 56 -16.29 -5.36 7.81
N VAL A 57 -16.98 -4.26 8.12
CA VAL A 57 -16.36 -2.94 8.31
C VAL A 57 -15.33 -2.95 9.45
N GLU A 58 -15.61 -3.66 10.55
CA GLU A 58 -14.72 -3.76 11.72
C GLU A 58 -13.39 -4.42 11.36
N GLU A 59 -13.42 -5.52 10.60
CA GLU A 59 -12.20 -6.21 10.16
C GLU A 59 -11.39 -5.37 9.15
N VAL A 60 -12.06 -4.48 8.42
CA VAL A 60 -11.41 -3.56 7.48
C VAL A 60 -10.77 -2.40 8.21
N GLU A 61 -11.36 -1.92 9.31
CA GLU A 61 -10.80 -0.85 10.14
C GLU A 61 -9.43 -1.22 10.69
N ASP A 62 -9.31 -2.41 11.27
CA ASP A 62 -8.03 -2.93 11.76
C ASP A 62 -6.98 -3.00 10.64
N LEU A 63 -7.36 -3.53 9.47
CA LEU A 63 -6.46 -3.66 8.33
C LEU A 63 -5.98 -2.32 7.78
N VAL A 64 -6.86 -1.31 7.73
CA VAL A 64 -6.42 0.03 7.31
C VAL A 64 -5.52 0.66 8.36
N GLY A 65 -5.78 0.46 9.64
CA GLY A 65 -4.85 0.84 10.71
C GLY A 65 -3.44 0.30 10.46
N ASP A 66 -3.34 -1.01 10.20
CA ASP A 66 -2.07 -1.68 9.91
C ASP A 66 -1.39 -1.13 8.64
N LEU A 67 -2.15 -0.88 7.56
CA LEU A 67 -1.62 -0.32 6.32
C LEU A 67 -1.08 1.11 6.52
N ILE A 68 -1.69 1.90 7.39
CA ILE A 68 -1.25 3.26 7.70
C ILE A 68 0.00 3.24 8.57
N GLU A 69 0.08 2.31 9.49
CA GLU A 69 1.31 2.06 10.24
C GLU A 69 2.45 1.65 9.30
N CYS A 70 2.20 0.72 8.38
CA CYS A 70 3.19 0.34 7.35
C CYS A 70 3.67 1.54 6.52
N ARG A 71 2.76 2.44 6.15
CA ARG A 71 3.11 3.69 5.45
C ARG A 71 4.03 4.57 6.30
N ASN A 72 3.70 4.76 7.58
CA ASN A 72 4.49 5.57 8.49
C ASN A 72 5.89 4.97 8.69
N MET A 73 5.97 3.66 8.92
CA MET A 73 7.24 2.92 8.96
C MET A 73 8.05 3.18 7.68
N CYS A 74 7.49 2.96 6.50
CA CYS A 74 8.19 3.21 5.25
C CYS A 74 8.69 4.66 5.12
N SER A 75 7.93 5.65 5.60
CA SER A 75 8.32 7.06 5.59
C SER A 75 9.47 7.35 6.54
N GLU A 76 9.50 6.76 7.74
CA GLU A 76 10.60 6.91 8.70
C GLU A 76 11.92 6.38 8.14
N TRP A 77 11.85 5.37 7.28
CA TRP A 77 13.00 4.76 6.63
C TRP A 77 13.33 5.35 5.24
N GLU A 78 12.73 6.49 4.85
CA GLU A 78 12.92 7.14 3.54
C GLU A 78 12.59 6.24 2.33
N HIS A 79 11.68 5.26 2.51
CA HIS A 79 11.17 4.38 1.47
C HIS A 79 9.83 4.89 0.91
N ASP A 80 9.83 6.12 0.38
CA ASP A 80 8.61 6.84 -0.05
C ASP A 80 7.74 6.08 -1.08
N ILE A 81 8.36 5.28 -1.95
CA ILE A 81 7.64 4.44 -2.93
C ILE A 81 6.73 3.45 -2.21
N TYR A 82 7.24 2.80 -1.15
CA TYR A 82 6.49 1.83 -0.36
C TYR A 82 5.49 2.50 0.57
N GLY A 83 5.83 3.68 1.10
CA GLY A 83 4.86 4.54 1.77
C GLY A 83 3.66 4.86 0.88
N GLY A 84 3.91 5.24 -0.38
CA GLY A 84 2.85 5.47 -1.38
C GLY A 84 2.03 4.21 -1.70
N PHE A 85 2.68 3.05 -1.77
CA PHE A 85 2.02 1.76 -1.97
C PHE A 85 1.02 1.43 -0.86
N PHE A 86 1.47 1.45 0.41
CA PHE A 86 0.58 1.16 1.54
C PHE A 86 -0.52 2.19 1.71
N PHE A 87 -0.22 3.47 1.46
CA PHE A 87 -1.22 4.53 1.43
C PHE A 87 -2.30 4.28 0.38
N ALA A 88 -1.92 3.86 -0.83
CA ALA A 88 -2.87 3.57 -1.90
C ALA A 88 -3.79 2.39 -1.53
N LEU A 89 -3.25 1.34 -0.91
CA LEU A 89 -4.01 0.21 -0.40
C LEU A 89 -5.01 0.61 0.68
N ALA A 90 -4.57 1.37 1.69
CA ALA A 90 -5.44 1.90 2.74
C ALA A 90 -6.58 2.74 2.15
N LYS A 91 -6.26 3.61 1.19
CA LYS A 91 -7.25 4.46 0.51
C LYS A 91 -8.29 3.65 -0.26
N LEU A 92 -7.91 2.55 -0.90
CA LEU A 92 -8.86 1.68 -1.61
C LEU A 92 -9.91 1.10 -0.66
N LEU A 93 -9.49 0.58 0.50
CA LEU A 93 -10.41 0.04 1.50
C LEU A 93 -11.32 1.12 2.09
N SER A 94 -10.76 2.29 2.41
CA SER A 94 -11.55 3.43 2.91
C SER A 94 -12.59 3.93 1.91
N LEU A 95 -12.31 3.86 0.61
CA LEU A 95 -13.28 4.24 -0.43
C LEU A 95 -14.42 3.23 -0.58
N GLU A 96 -14.16 1.93 -0.41
CA GLU A 96 -15.18 0.88 -0.52
C GLU A 96 -16.11 0.88 0.69
N HIS A 97 -15.56 1.08 1.90
CA HIS A 97 -16.31 0.99 3.17
C HIS A 97 -16.83 2.34 3.69
N LYS A 98 -16.71 3.38 2.86
CA LYS A 98 -17.38 4.70 2.81
C LYS A 98 -17.63 5.57 4.05
N ASP A 99 -17.37 5.17 5.29
CA ASP A 99 -17.75 6.07 6.40
C ASP A 99 -16.93 6.03 7.70
N LYS A 100 -16.00 5.09 7.91
CA LYS A 100 -15.42 4.94 9.26
C LYS A 100 -13.91 4.83 9.37
N VAL A 101 -13.22 4.55 8.27
CA VAL A 101 -11.91 3.92 8.40
C VAL A 101 -10.74 4.91 8.46
N GLN A 102 -10.87 6.14 7.95
CA GLN A 102 -10.00 7.29 8.22
C GLN A 102 -10.48 8.48 7.39
N ASP A 103 -10.14 9.71 7.82
CA ASP A 103 -10.53 10.99 7.18
C ASP A 103 -9.77 11.23 5.85
N PHE A 104 -9.84 10.26 4.93
CA PHE A 104 -9.50 10.46 3.53
C PHE A 104 -10.68 11.12 2.84
N SER A 105 -10.95 12.39 3.18
CA SER A 105 -12.01 13.26 2.63
C SER A 105 -12.95 12.50 1.70
N SER A 106 -14.01 11.90 2.26
CA SER A 106 -14.85 10.93 1.53
C SER A 106 -15.23 11.56 0.18
N THR A 107 -14.61 11.05 -0.87
CA THR A 107 -14.75 11.70 -2.15
C THR A 107 -15.88 10.99 -2.85
N ASP A 108 -17.09 11.53 -2.69
CA ASP A 108 -18.19 11.13 -3.54
C ASP A 108 -17.74 11.13 -5.02
N ARG A 109 -18.12 10.07 -5.75
CA ARG A 109 -17.63 9.81 -7.10
C ARG A 109 -17.94 10.98 -8.03
N LYS A 110 -19.13 11.57 -7.90
CA LYS A 110 -19.54 12.71 -8.71
C LYS A 110 -18.71 13.95 -8.39
N ALA A 111 -18.48 14.22 -7.11
CA ALA A 111 -17.62 15.32 -6.68
C ALA A 111 -16.16 15.16 -7.15
N PHE A 112 -15.63 13.93 -7.19
CA PHE A 112 -14.34 13.64 -7.81
C PHE A 112 -14.36 13.97 -9.30
N GLU A 113 -15.35 13.49 -10.04
CA GLU A 113 -15.43 13.67 -11.51
C GLU A 113 -15.50 15.15 -11.91
N GLU A 114 -16.24 15.97 -11.16
CA GLU A 114 -16.30 17.43 -11.38
C GLU A 114 -14.94 18.10 -11.18
N ARG A 115 -14.25 17.78 -10.07
CA ARG A 115 -12.90 18.31 -9.81
C ARG A 115 -11.89 17.80 -10.83
N TRP A 116 -11.96 16.52 -11.18
CA TRP A 116 -11.08 15.90 -12.18
C TRP A 116 -11.29 16.49 -13.57
N ALA A 117 -12.52 16.83 -13.96
CA ALA A 117 -12.79 17.53 -15.21
C ALA A 117 -12.09 18.90 -15.27
N LYS A 118 -12.16 19.69 -14.18
CA LYS A 118 -11.42 20.95 -14.07
C LYS A 118 -9.91 20.73 -14.14
N THR A 119 -9.37 19.78 -13.36
CA THR A 119 -7.94 19.46 -13.34
C THR A 119 -7.44 19.03 -14.71
N ARG A 120 -8.17 18.16 -15.43
CA ARG A 120 -7.80 17.76 -16.80
C ARG A 120 -7.71 18.96 -17.74
N SER A 121 -8.69 19.86 -17.68
CA SER A 121 -8.67 21.10 -18.46
C SER A 121 -7.46 21.98 -18.15
N GLU A 122 -7.05 22.10 -16.88
CA GLU A 122 -5.88 22.88 -16.47
C GLU A 122 -4.56 22.22 -16.87
N LEU A 123 -4.51 20.89 -16.89
CA LEU A 123 -3.35 20.11 -17.32
C LEU A 123 -3.24 19.97 -18.86
N GLY A 124 -4.27 20.34 -19.61
CA GLY A 124 -4.34 20.14 -21.07
C GLY A 124 -4.47 18.66 -21.48
N LEU A 125 -5.11 17.84 -20.65
CA LEU A 125 -5.39 16.41 -20.88
C LEU A 125 -6.81 16.16 -21.41
#